data_AF-A0A1H0W5F9-F1
#
_entry.id   AF-A0A1H0W5F9-F1
#
_cell.length_a   1.000
_cell.length_b   1.000
_cell.length_c   1.000
_cell.angle_alpha   90.00
_cell.angle_beta   90.00
_cell.angle_gamma   90.00
#
_symmetry.space_group_name_H-M   'P 1'
#
loop_
_entity.id
_entity.type
_entity.pdbx_description
1 polymer ?
#
loop_
_entity_poly.entity_id
_entity_poly.type
_entity_poly.pdbx_seq_one_letter_code
_entity_poly.pdbx_strand_id
1 'polypeptide(L)'
;MTFMGLHHLKAQTLECCLAGDHPKTSAYRPPQLIDSALFLSDIKNKAGLKSAFDLLKRDTLLGLYEMVFKINRQGVLIPERYTGEDDKHLAEIHKYVTGTFNHYRWKPGYKKGCRKCKATLSMELAFSLDTHNNIVDVFITHTEYIRNYRKNILNIKLNYKDLKSL
;
A
#
# COMPACT_ATOMS: atom_id res chain seq x y z
N MET A 1 -8.23 -48.48 19.98
CA MET A 1 -7.05 -47.78 19.41
C MET A 1 -7.12 -46.30 19.79
N THR A 2 -6.41 -45.93 20.86
CA THR A 2 -5.31 -44.92 20.92
C THR A 2 -5.06 -44.16 19.59
N PHE A 3 -4.78 -42.85 19.48
CA PHE A 3 -4.80 -41.64 20.32
C PHE A 3 -4.23 -40.49 19.45
N MET A 4 -4.61 -39.23 19.74
CA MET A 4 -3.88 -37.95 19.49
C MET A 4 -3.59 -37.48 18.03
N GLY A 5 -3.61 -36.17 17.73
CA GLY A 5 -3.50 -35.04 18.64
C GLY A 5 -3.91 -33.68 18.07
N LEU A 6 -4.43 -32.87 19.01
CA LEU A 6 -4.34 -31.41 18.99
C LEU A 6 -2.87 -31.00 18.95
N HIS A 7 -2.54 -30.00 18.13
CA HIS A 7 -1.61 -28.94 18.55
C HIS A 7 -2.12 -27.57 18.10
N HIS A 8 -2.62 -26.84 19.10
CA HIS A 8 -2.39 -25.41 19.33
C HIS A 8 -2.48 -24.43 18.14
N LEU A 9 -3.69 -23.94 17.87
CA LEU A 9 -3.88 -22.52 17.60
C LEU A 9 -4.14 -21.83 18.95
N LYS A 10 -3.05 -21.49 19.64
CA LYS A 10 -3.10 -20.63 20.83
C LYS A 10 -3.69 -19.29 20.41
N ALA A 11 -4.72 -18.90 21.15
CA ALA A 11 -5.26 -17.56 21.21
C ALA A 11 -4.12 -16.53 21.24
N GLN A 12 -4.10 -15.64 20.24
CA GLN A 12 -3.47 -14.34 20.42
C GLN A 12 -4.52 -13.40 20.98
N THR A 13 -4.37 -13.24 22.29
CA THR A 13 -5.03 -12.35 23.22
C THR A 13 -5.45 -11.03 22.57
N LEU A 14 -6.76 -10.85 22.52
CA LEU A 14 -7.45 -9.61 22.18
C LEU A 14 -7.53 -8.74 23.46
N GLU A 15 -6.39 -8.44 24.08
CA GLU A 15 -6.31 -7.52 25.22
C GLU A 15 -6.15 -6.09 24.73
N CYS A 16 -7.26 -5.55 24.20
CA CYS A 16 -7.67 -4.14 24.30
C CYS A 16 -8.88 -3.95 23.37
N CYS A 17 -10.01 -4.54 23.74
CA CYS A 17 -11.35 -3.96 23.66
C CYS A 17 -12.35 -5.07 23.96
N LEU A 18 -13.14 -4.84 25.01
CA LEU A 18 -14.26 -5.65 25.44
C LEU A 18 -15.16 -6.07 24.27
N ALA A 19 -15.68 -7.29 24.40
CA ALA A 19 -16.70 -7.90 23.57
C ALA A 19 -17.88 -6.97 23.29
N GLY A 20 -18.50 -7.12 22.11
CA GLY A 20 -19.91 -6.79 21.94
C GLY A 20 -20.30 -5.87 20.79
N ASP A 21 -19.37 -5.18 20.14
CA ASP A 21 -19.72 -4.29 19.01
C ASP A 21 -18.82 -4.56 17.81
N HIS A 22 -19.39 -4.96 16.68
CA HIS A 22 -18.73 -4.84 15.38
C HIS A 22 -18.34 -3.36 15.22
N PRO A 23 -17.05 -3.00 15.29
CA PRO A 23 -16.69 -1.59 15.34
C PRO A 23 -16.94 -0.98 13.96
N LYS A 24 -17.89 -0.03 13.90
CA LYS A 24 -18.10 0.86 12.74
C LYS A 24 -16.74 1.41 12.32
N THR A 25 -16.24 1.03 11.15
CA THR A 25 -14.83 1.19 10.68
C THR A 25 -14.32 2.64 10.59
N SER A 26 -15.22 3.62 10.68
CA SER A 26 -14.88 5.00 11.08
C SER A 26 -14.12 5.10 12.42
N ALA A 27 -14.03 4.02 13.19
CA ALA A 27 -13.39 3.93 14.49
C ALA A 27 -11.86 3.85 14.42
N TYR A 28 -11.22 3.77 13.25
CA TYR A 28 -9.77 3.67 13.14
C TYR A 28 -9.14 4.90 12.48
N ARG A 29 -7.90 5.19 12.86
CA ARG A 29 -6.99 6.05 12.11
C ARG A 29 -6.13 5.16 11.22
N PRO A 30 -6.01 5.48 9.92
CA PRO A 30 -5.24 4.68 8.99
C PRO A 30 -3.74 4.71 9.33
N PRO A 31 -2.96 3.74 8.85
CA PRO A 31 -1.50 3.78 8.92
C PRO A 31 -0.95 5.03 8.22
N GLN A 32 0.24 5.46 8.62
CA GLN A 32 0.92 6.61 8.02
C GLN A 32 2.32 6.20 7.57
N LEU A 33 2.68 6.55 6.34
CA LEU A 33 4.02 6.34 5.81
C LEU A 33 4.98 7.33 6.48
N ILE A 34 5.91 6.83 7.29
CA ILE A 34 6.90 7.68 7.99
C ILE A 34 7.90 8.20 6.97
N ASP A 35 8.36 7.34 6.07
CA ASP A 35 9.37 7.66 5.07
C ASP A 35 8.75 8.33 3.82
N SER A 36 7.71 9.15 3.98
CA SER A 36 6.98 9.77 2.86
C SER A 36 7.82 10.72 2.01
N ALA A 37 8.75 11.46 2.64
CA ALA A 37 9.70 12.31 1.92
C ALA A 37 10.73 11.50 1.13
N LEU A 38 11.24 10.41 1.71
CA LEU A 38 12.14 9.48 1.02
C LEU A 38 11.39 8.81 -0.15
N PHE A 39 10.16 8.35 0.07
CA PHE A 39 9.31 7.79 -0.97
C PHE A 39 9.12 8.74 -2.15
N LEU A 40 8.82 10.02 -1.90
CA LEU A 40 8.68 11.03 -2.95
C LEU A 40 10.00 11.25 -3.70
N SER A 41 11.13 11.33 -2.99
CA SER A 41 12.45 11.46 -3.58
C SER A 41 12.78 10.25 -4.46
N ASP A 42 12.53 9.05 -3.97
CA ASP A 42 12.84 7.81 -4.66
C ASP A 42 12.01 7.68 -5.93
N ILE A 43 10.69 7.95 -5.91
CA ILE A 43 9.89 7.92 -7.14
C ILE A 43 10.46 8.87 -8.21
N LYS A 44 10.84 10.09 -7.82
CA LYS A 44 11.41 11.07 -8.76
C LYS A 44 12.76 10.63 -9.32
N ASN A 45 13.59 10.00 -8.49
CA ASN A 45 15.00 9.75 -8.80
C ASN A 45 15.30 8.30 -9.20
N LYS A 46 14.34 7.38 -9.11
CA LYS A 46 14.55 5.97 -9.45
C LYS A 46 14.70 5.82 -10.96
N ALA A 47 15.91 5.48 -11.36
CA ALA A 47 16.21 5.04 -12.72
C ALA A 47 15.26 3.90 -13.14
N GLY A 48 14.78 3.95 -14.38
CA GLY A 48 13.86 2.95 -14.93
C GLY A 48 12.36 3.25 -14.74
N LEU A 49 11.95 4.03 -13.72
CA LEU A 49 10.52 4.39 -13.57
C LEU A 49 10.03 5.24 -14.74
N LYS A 50 10.81 6.25 -15.17
CA LYS A 50 10.48 7.04 -16.35
C LYS A 50 10.32 6.15 -17.59
N SER A 51 11.23 5.19 -17.79
CA SER A 51 11.19 4.27 -18.92
C SER A 51 9.96 3.34 -18.91
N ALA A 52 9.51 2.91 -17.73
CA ALA A 52 8.25 2.16 -17.59
C ALA A 52 7.05 3.00 -18.08
N PHE A 53 6.99 4.25 -17.67
CA PHE A 53 5.95 5.18 -18.12
C PHE A 53 6.09 5.58 -19.59
N ASP A 54 7.30 5.69 -20.15
CA ASP A 54 7.54 5.86 -21.60
C ASP A 54 6.93 4.70 -22.40
N LEU A 55 7.09 3.46 -21.91
CA LEU A 55 6.51 2.26 -22.53
C LEU A 55 4.98 2.30 -22.51
N LEU A 56 4.38 2.56 -21.34
CA LEU A 56 2.93 2.70 -21.19
C LEU A 56 2.35 3.79 -22.10
N LYS A 57 3.03 4.94 -22.19
CA LYS A 57 2.62 6.07 -23.02
C LYS A 57 2.65 5.73 -24.52
N ARG A 58 3.72 5.07 -24.98
CA ARG A 58 3.91 4.69 -26.38
C ARG A 58 2.83 3.74 -26.87
N ASP A 59 2.49 2.76 -26.04
CA ASP A 59 1.56 1.70 -26.41
C ASP A 59 0.10 2.06 -26.07
N THR A 60 -0.14 3.31 -25.63
CA THR A 60 -1.45 3.87 -25.28
C THR A 60 -2.21 3.02 -24.26
N LEU A 61 -1.46 2.34 -23.38
CA LEU A 61 -2.04 1.47 -22.38
C LEU A 61 -2.51 2.32 -21.19
N LEU A 62 -3.68 1.99 -20.66
CA LEU A 62 -4.08 2.45 -19.33
C LEU A 62 -3.19 1.72 -18.31
N GLY A 63 -2.02 2.29 -18.06
CA GLY A 63 -1.04 1.74 -17.14
C GLY A 63 -1.49 1.96 -15.71
N LEU A 64 -2.05 0.91 -15.12
CA LEU A 64 -2.41 0.87 -13.70
C LEU A 64 -1.68 -0.29 -13.05
N TYR A 65 -0.65 0.03 -12.28
CA TYR A 65 -0.05 -0.93 -11.35
C TYR A 65 -0.71 -0.77 -10.00
N GLU A 66 -1.19 -1.86 -9.41
CA GLU A 66 -1.77 -1.85 -8.06
C GLU A 66 -1.10 -2.87 -7.16
N MET A 67 -0.99 -2.52 -5.89
CA MET A 67 -0.60 -3.41 -4.81
C MET A 67 -1.57 -3.27 -3.64
N VAL A 68 -2.14 -4.39 -3.21
CA VAL A 68 -2.87 -4.49 -1.94
C VAL A 68 -1.91 -5.00 -0.87
N PHE A 69 -1.89 -4.34 0.29
CA PHE A 69 -1.01 -4.69 1.39
C PHE A 69 -1.64 -4.37 2.75
N LYS A 70 -1.09 -4.94 3.82
CA LYS A 70 -1.46 -4.63 5.21
C LYS A 70 -0.30 -3.99 5.94
N ILE A 71 -0.60 -3.03 6.81
CA ILE A 71 0.35 -2.60 7.85
C ILE A 71 -0.06 -3.25 9.16
N ASN A 72 0.82 -4.06 9.74
CA ASN A 72 0.54 -4.76 10.99
C ASN A 72 0.71 -3.84 12.22
N ARG A 73 0.45 -4.39 13.42
CA ARG A 73 0.55 -3.66 14.70
C ARG A 73 1.96 -3.15 15.02
N GLN A 74 2.99 -3.68 14.36
CA GLN A 74 4.38 -3.28 14.51
C GLN A 74 4.79 -2.20 13.49
N GLY A 75 3.93 -1.87 12.52
CA GLY A 75 4.27 -0.94 11.45
C GLY A 75 5.04 -1.61 10.30
N VAL A 76 4.99 -2.94 10.21
CA VAL A 76 5.58 -3.70 9.11
C VAL A 76 4.55 -3.89 8.01
N LEU A 77 4.98 -3.67 6.77
CA LEU A 77 4.20 -3.89 5.57
C LEU A 77 4.19 -5.39 5.21
N ILE A 78 3.01 -5.91 4.92
CA ILE A 78 2.76 -7.28 4.49
C ILE A 78 2.05 -7.23 3.13
N PRO A 79 2.73 -7.58 2.03
CA PRO A 79 2.09 -7.63 0.72
C PRO A 79 0.99 -8.70 0.69
N GLU A 80 -0.12 -8.41 -0.01
CA GLU A 80 -1.21 -9.39 -0.20
C GLU A 80 -1.40 -9.76 -1.66
N ARG A 81 -1.38 -8.77 -2.56
CA ARG A 81 -1.63 -8.97 -3.98
C ARG A 81 -0.98 -7.87 -4.80
N TYR A 82 -0.46 -8.22 -5.97
CA TYR A 82 -0.03 -7.29 -7.00
C TYR A 82 -0.95 -7.44 -8.22
N THR A 83 -1.18 -6.35 -8.93
CA THR A 83 -1.86 -6.32 -10.23
C THR A 83 -0.90 -5.72 -11.24
N GLY A 84 -0.74 -6.38 -12.38
CA GLY A 84 0.21 -5.97 -13.41
C GLY A 84 1.65 -6.43 -13.15
N GLU A 85 1.88 -7.42 -12.28
CA GLU A 85 3.22 -7.96 -12.03
C GLU A 85 3.81 -8.73 -13.22
N ASP A 86 2.96 -9.38 -14.02
CA ASP A 86 3.36 -10.09 -15.23
C ASP A 86 3.42 -9.18 -16.48
N ASP A 87 3.04 -7.91 -16.34
CA ASP A 87 3.08 -6.96 -17.45
C ASP A 87 4.49 -6.42 -17.62
N LYS A 88 5.11 -6.74 -18.77
CA LYS A 88 6.45 -6.25 -19.13
C LYS A 88 6.57 -4.72 -19.08
N HIS A 89 5.49 -3.96 -19.32
CA HIS A 89 5.50 -2.50 -19.27
C HIS A 89 5.51 -1.98 -17.82
N LEU A 90 5.08 -2.81 -16.86
CA LEU A 90 5.02 -2.51 -15.43
C LEU A 90 6.17 -3.16 -14.63
N ALA A 91 7.02 -3.96 -15.26
CA ALA A 91 8.10 -4.71 -14.60
C ALA A 91 9.02 -3.83 -13.74
N GLU A 92 9.42 -2.65 -14.23
CA GLU A 92 10.28 -1.73 -13.46
C GLU A 92 9.52 -1.09 -12.29
N ILE A 93 8.21 -0.86 -12.42
CA ILE A 93 7.36 -0.40 -11.31
C ILE A 93 7.26 -1.52 -10.26
N HIS A 94 7.01 -2.76 -10.69
CA HIS A 94 6.97 -3.92 -9.80
C HIS A 94 8.29 -4.12 -9.05
N LYS A 95 9.43 -4.01 -9.74
CA LYS A 95 10.77 -4.11 -9.15
C LYS A 95 11.04 -2.99 -8.14
N TYR A 96 10.62 -1.77 -8.43
CA TYR A 96 10.69 -0.66 -7.46
C TYR A 96 9.84 -0.96 -6.22
N VAL A 97 8.62 -1.44 -6.41
CA VAL A 97 7.71 -1.71 -5.29
C VAL A 97 8.25 -2.82 -4.40
N THR A 98 8.64 -3.95 -4.99
CA THR A 98 9.13 -5.12 -4.25
C THR A 98 10.50 -4.89 -3.61
N GLY A 99 11.41 -4.17 -4.29
CA GLY A 99 12.77 -3.94 -3.81
C GLY A 99 12.99 -2.65 -3.03
N THR A 100 12.03 -1.72 -3.00
CA THR A 100 12.18 -0.43 -2.29
C THR A 100 10.95 -0.10 -1.47
N PHE A 101 9.76 -0.02 -2.07
CA PHE A 101 8.55 0.42 -1.35
C PHE A 101 8.20 -0.47 -0.15
N ASN A 102 8.32 -1.79 -0.30
CA ASN A 102 8.02 -2.77 0.74
C ASN A 102 8.85 -2.60 2.02
N HIS A 103 9.98 -1.88 1.94
CA HIS A 103 10.92 -1.69 3.03
C HIS A 103 10.77 -0.34 3.74
N TYR A 104 9.88 0.55 3.29
CA TYR A 104 9.63 1.80 4.00
C TYR A 104 9.01 1.57 5.37
N ARG A 105 9.30 2.48 6.30
CA ARG A 105 8.76 2.44 7.65
C ARG A 105 7.36 3.04 7.71
N TRP A 106 6.50 2.36 8.45
CA TRP A 106 5.13 2.79 8.66
C TRP A 106 4.83 2.98 10.14
N LYS A 107 4.01 3.97 10.42
CA LYS A 107 3.30 4.07 11.68
C LYS A 107 2.02 3.23 11.59
N PRO A 108 1.79 2.29 12.51
CA PRO A 108 0.60 1.45 12.47
C PRO A 108 -0.67 2.28 12.69
N GLY A 109 -1.77 1.79 12.14
CA GLY A 109 -3.10 2.32 12.43
C GLY A 109 -3.53 2.04 13.86
N TYR A 110 -4.53 2.78 14.36
CA TYR A 110 -5.02 2.62 15.73
C TYR A 110 -6.48 3.02 15.87
N LYS A 111 -7.16 2.49 16.89
CA LYS A 111 -8.54 2.88 17.20
C LYS A 111 -8.58 4.36 17.61
N LYS A 112 -9.43 5.16 16.98
CA LYS A 112 -9.71 6.55 17.38
C LYS A 112 -10.04 6.59 18.87
N GLY A 113 -9.45 7.57 19.57
CA GLY A 113 -9.55 7.67 21.03
C GLY A 113 -8.58 6.77 21.81
N CYS A 114 -7.89 5.81 21.18
CA CYS A 114 -6.94 4.93 21.86
C CYS A 114 -5.63 4.73 21.07
N ARG A 115 -4.58 5.48 21.44
CA ARG A 115 -3.26 5.38 20.79
C ARG A 115 -2.53 4.05 21.06
N LYS A 116 -2.87 3.35 22.15
CA LYS A 116 -2.30 2.04 22.49
C LYS A 116 -2.98 0.89 21.72
N CYS A 117 -4.20 1.11 21.25
CA CYS A 117 -5.00 0.11 20.53
C CYS A 117 -4.60 0.07 19.05
N LYS A 118 -3.43 -0.51 18.77
CA LYS A 118 -2.91 -0.66 17.41
C LYS A 118 -3.71 -1.69 16.62
N ALA A 119 -3.90 -1.45 15.33
CA ALA A 119 -4.67 -2.31 14.43
C ALA A 119 -3.84 -2.68 13.20
N THR A 120 -4.12 -3.87 12.66
CA THR A 120 -3.67 -4.26 11.32
C THR A 120 -4.71 -3.77 10.33
N LEU A 121 -4.31 -2.95 9.35
CA LEU A 121 -5.22 -2.34 8.37
C LEU A 121 -4.73 -2.57 6.95
N SER A 122 -5.66 -2.86 6.04
CA SER A 122 -5.41 -3.06 4.61
C SER A 122 -5.35 -1.72 3.87
N MET A 123 -4.49 -1.65 2.87
CA MET A 123 -4.08 -0.47 2.12
C MET A 123 -3.89 -0.86 0.66
N GLU A 124 -3.94 0.13 -0.22
CA GLU A 124 -3.70 -0.01 -1.65
C GLU A 124 -2.70 1.04 -2.10
N LEU A 125 -1.70 0.64 -2.87
CA LEU A 125 -0.78 1.50 -3.61
C LEU A 125 -1.14 1.40 -5.09
N ALA A 126 -1.30 2.53 -5.76
CA ALA A 126 -1.55 2.57 -7.20
C ALA A 126 -0.61 3.56 -7.89
N PHE A 127 -0.06 3.16 -9.03
CA PHE A 127 0.61 4.05 -9.99
C PHE A 127 -0.26 4.14 -11.23
N SER A 128 -0.56 5.36 -11.66
CA SER A 128 -1.34 5.63 -12.87
C SER A 128 -0.66 6.73 -13.70
N LEU A 129 -0.72 6.59 -15.02
CA LEU A 129 -0.26 7.61 -15.96
C LEU A 129 -1.47 8.29 -16.61
N ASP A 130 -1.62 9.58 -16.37
CA ASP A 130 -2.49 10.46 -17.14
C ASP A 130 -1.72 10.97 -18.36
N THR A 131 -1.95 10.32 -19.51
CA THR A 131 -1.29 10.63 -20.78
C THR A 131 -1.69 11.98 -21.36
N HIS A 132 -2.87 12.51 -21.02
CA HIS A 132 -3.36 13.80 -21.50
C HIS A 132 -2.62 14.94 -20.81
N ASN A 133 -2.49 14.83 -19.48
CA ASN A 133 -1.86 15.87 -18.66
C ASN A 133 -0.36 15.67 -18.47
N ASN A 134 0.21 14.55 -18.95
CA ASN A 134 1.59 14.13 -18.67
C ASN A 134 1.88 14.10 -17.16
N ILE A 135 0.94 13.54 -16.40
CA ILE A 135 1.06 13.40 -14.94
C ILE A 135 1.17 11.92 -14.60
N VAL A 136 2.11 11.60 -13.73
CA VAL A 136 2.11 10.32 -13.03
C VAL A 136 1.48 10.55 -11.66
N ASP A 137 0.34 9.91 -11.46
CA ASP A 137 -0.34 9.90 -10.18
C ASP A 137 0.06 8.65 -9.38
N VAL A 138 0.45 8.86 -8.13
CA VAL A 138 0.75 7.78 -7.18
C VAL A 138 -0.13 7.94 -5.96
N PHE A 139 -0.96 6.94 -5.71
CA PHE A 139 -1.94 6.95 -4.62
C PHE A 139 -1.63 5.88 -3.59
N ILE A 140 -1.75 6.25 -2.32
CA ILE A 140 -1.86 5.30 -1.23
C ILE A 140 -3.21 5.51 -0.58
N THR A 141 -4.06 4.49 -0.64
CA THR A 141 -5.42 4.56 -0.09
C THR A 141 -5.61 3.51 0.99
N HIS A 142 -6.46 3.85 1.96
CA HIS A 142 -7.00 2.90 2.91
C HIS A 142 -8.42 2.54 2.46
N THR A 143 -8.65 1.26 2.18
CA THR A 143 -9.96 0.75 1.77
C THR A 143 -10.69 0.14 2.95
N GLU A 144 -11.86 0.70 3.29
CA GLU A 144 -12.77 0.13 4.27
C GLU A 144 -13.81 -0.76 3.55
N TYR A 145 -13.60 -2.08 3.59
CA TYR A 145 -14.45 -3.08 2.91
C TYR A 145 -15.94 -2.99 3.27
N ILE A 146 -16.29 -2.60 4.49
CA ILE A 146 -17.68 -2.61 4.97
C ILE A 146 -18.51 -1.48 4.36
N ARG A 147 -17.89 -0.45 3.75
CA ARG A 147 -18.61 0.71 3.20
C ARG A 147 -18.16 1.16 1.80
N ASN A 148 -17.27 0.40 1.14
CA ASN A 148 -16.58 0.87 -0.08
C ASN A 148 -15.97 2.28 0.10
N TYR A 149 -15.60 2.62 1.34
CA TYR A 149 -15.05 3.94 1.64
C TYR A 149 -13.54 3.89 1.43
N ARG A 150 -13.06 4.62 0.42
CA ARG A 150 -11.65 4.79 0.14
C ARG A 150 -11.20 6.12 0.73
N LYS A 151 -10.21 6.07 1.62
CA LYS A 151 -9.55 7.27 2.14
C LYS A 151 -8.16 7.40 1.56
N ASN A 152 -7.92 8.48 0.84
CA ASN A 152 -6.57 8.84 0.40
C ASN A 152 -5.70 9.16 1.62
N ILE A 153 -4.61 8.42 1.76
CA ILE A 153 -3.58 8.63 2.79
C ILE A 153 -2.46 9.48 2.23
N LEU A 154 -2.09 9.21 0.98
CA LEU A 154 -1.10 9.97 0.24
C LEU A 154 -1.52 10.03 -1.23
N ASN A 155 -1.39 11.20 -1.82
CA ASN A 155 -1.58 11.43 -3.24
C ASN A 155 -0.40 12.27 -3.72
N ILE A 156 0.40 11.70 -4.61
CA ILE A 156 1.53 12.38 -5.24
C ILE A 156 1.22 12.54 -6.72
N LYS A 157 1.21 13.78 -7.17
CA LYS A 157 1.18 14.11 -8.60
C LYS A 157 2.56 14.56 -9.03
N LEU A 158 3.14 13.84 -9.99
CA LEU A 158 4.44 14.17 -10.57
C LEU A 158 4.24 14.57 -12.02
N ASN A 159 4.86 15.67 -12.45
CA ASN A 159 4.96 15.88 -13.89
C ASN A 159 5.89 14.81 -14.44
N TYR A 160 5.51 14.26 -15.59
CA TYR A 160 6.28 13.23 -16.26
C TYR A 160 7.76 13.63 -16.50
N LYS A 161 7.99 14.92 -16.80
CA LYS A 161 9.33 15.49 -17.00
C LYS A 161 10.20 15.54 -15.74
N ASP A 162 9.59 15.45 -14.56
CA ASP A 162 10.30 15.52 -13.27
C ASP A 162 10.86 14.15 -12.85
N LEU A 163 10.52 13.08 -13.60
CA LEU A 163 11.11 11.77 -13.41
C LEU A 163 12.50 11.72 -14.03
N LYS A 164 13.46 11.16 -13.30
CA LYS A 164 14.83 10.99 -13.77
C LYS A 164 14.87 10.05 -14.98
N SER A 165 15.48 10.52 -16.08
CA SER A 165 15.83 9.67 -17.21
C SER A 165 17.03 8.78 -16.87
N LEU A 166 17.11 7.62 -17.54
CA LEU A 166 18.31 6.79 -17.55
C LEU A 166 19.53 7.60 -18.01
#